data_AF-A0A7S2ARG4-F1
#
_entry.id   AF-A0A7S2ARG4-F1
#
_cell.length_a   1.000
_cell.length_b   1.000
_cell.length_c   1.000
_cell.angle_alpha   90.00
_cell.angle_beta   90.00
_cell.angle_gamma   90.00
#
_symmetry.space_group_name_H-M   'P 1'
#
loop_
_entity.id
_entity.type
_entity.pdbx_description
1 polymer ?
#
loop_
_entity_poly.entity_id
_entity_poly.type
_entity_poly.pdbx_seq_one_letter_code
_entity_poly.pdbx_strand_id
1 'polypeptide(L)'
;RREKSAGGGGEGGVRAVSVDPGPTVSSIVRYELPQRAKQREGMTLAQLDRQAKQLGLRSPRQAAELPTSLGYAGLAGDSKPLTNGGFYLGAAVPPGDMGPLWLEPIGWRNPRLAALVWEETERLIGDFKS
;
A
#
# COMPACT_ATOMS: atom_id res chain seq x y z
N ARG A 1 26.88 -25.34 9.18
CA ARG A 1 26.77 -24.06 8.43
C ARG A 1 25.67 -24.25 7.40
N ARG A 2 24.40 -23.95 7.71
CA ARG A 2 23.29 -24.07 6.76
C ARG A 2 23.13 -22.73 6.07
N GLU A 3 23.48 -22.68 4.79
CA GLU A 3 23.17 -21.56 3.92
C GLU A 3 21.65 -21.53 3.69
N LYS A 4 20.99 -20.45 4.16
CA LYS A 4 19.66 -20.07 3.67
C LYS A 4 19.87 -19.28 2.39
N SER A 5 19.99 -19.99 1.28
CA SER A 5 20.02 -19.39 -0.05
C SER A 5 18.60 -18.96 -0.44
N ALA A 6 18.50 -17.67 -0.76
CA ALA A 6 17.60 -17.01 -1.71
C ALA A 6 16.14 -17.53 -1.83
N GLY A 7 15.20 -16.63 -1.55
CA GLY A 7 13.77 -16.79 -1.77
C GLY A 7 13.44 -17.29 -3.17
N GLY A 8 13.10 -18.57 -3.25
CA GLY A 8 12.48 -19.20 -4.40
C GLY A 8 11.00 -18.85 -4.43
N GLY A 9 10.58 -18.17 -5.50
CA GLY A 9 9.18 -18.08 -5.88
C GLY A 9 8.69 -19.49 -6.28
N GLY A 10 7.66 -19.97 -5.59
CA GLY A 10 6.93 -21.17 -5.92
C GLY A 10 5.45 -20.84 -6.07
N GLU A 11 4.83 -21.42 -7.10
CA GLU A 11 3.40 -21.39 -7.37
C GLU A 11 2.60 -21.76 -6.10
N GLY A 12 1.65 -20.89 -5.71
CA GLY A 12 0.76 -21.10 -4.56
C GLY A 12 1.17 -20.50 -3.21
N GLY A 13 2.25 -19.70 -3.13
CA GLY A 13 2.71 -19.07 -1.88
C GLY A 13 2.04 -17.72 -1.53
N VAL A 14 2.09 -17.35 -0.24
CA VAL A 14 1.76 -15.98 0.24
C VAL A 14 2.71 -14.98 -0.42
N ARG A 15 2.15 -13.90 -0.97
CA ARG A 15 2.92 -12.80 -1.58
C ARG A 15 2.77 -11.55 -0.73
N ALA A 16 3.89 -10.88 -0.47
CA ALA A 16 3.90 -9.58 0.18
C ALA A 16 3.99 -8.50 -0.89
N VAL A 17 3.07 -7.53 -0.86
CA VAL A 17 3.06 -6.39 -1.77
C VAL A 17 2.81 -5.11 -0.98
N SER A 18 3.25 -3.98 -1.51
CA SER A 18 3.00 -2.66 -0.95
C SER A 18 2.24 -1.80 -1.94
N VAL A 19 1.37 -0.93 -1.43
CA VAL A 19 0.48 -0.09 -2.24
C VAL A 19 0.51 1.33 -1.72
N ASP A 20 0.69 2.29 -2.62
CA ASP A 20 0.33 3.68 -2.38
C ASP A 20 -1.00 3.96 -3.12
N PRO A 21 -2.12 4.21 -2.43
CA PRO A 21 -3.39 4.49 -3.09
C PRO A 21 -3.41 5.85 -3.81
N GLY A 22 -2.36 6.68 -3.65
CA GLY A 22 -2.23 8.01 -4.22
C GLY A 22 -2.90 9.11 -3.38
N PRO A 23 -2.79 10.38 -3.83
CA PRO A 23 -3.36 11.53 -3.14
C PRO A 23 -4.88 11.38 -2.96
N THR A 24 -5.30 11.30 -1.71
CA THR A 24 -6.67 10.92 -1.34
C THR A 24 -7.23 11.89 -0.32
N VAL A 25 -8.50 12.25 -0.49
CA VAL A 25 -9.29 12.91 0.56
C VAL A 25 -9.50 11.92 1.71
N SER A 26 -8.63 11.99 2.71
CA SER A 26 -8.71 11.18 3.93
C SER A 26 -8.43 12.02 5.18
N SER A 27 -8.65 11.42 6.35
CA SER A 27 -8.24 11.98 7.65
C SER A 27 -6.74 11.82 7.91
N ILE A 28 -6.01 11.09 7.07
CA ILE A 28 -4.57 10.88 7.22
C ILE A 28 -3.82 12.06 6.61
N VAL A 29 -2.98 12.70 7.42
CA VAL A 29 -2.24 13.93 7.14
C VAL A 29 -1.12 13.74 6.11
N ARG A 30 -0.84 12.50 5.66
CA ARG A 30 0.30 12.17 4.80
C ARG A 30 0.41 13.02 3.53
N TYR A 31 -0.72 13.54 3.02
CA TYR A 31 -0.77 14.39 1.84
C TYR A 31 -1.34 15.79 2.12
N GLU A 32 -1.57 16.18 3.38
CA GLU A 32 -2.40 17.35 3.72
C GLU A 32 -2.02 18.15 4.95
N LEU A 33 -2.62 19.33 5.07
CA LEU A 33 -2.55 20.17 6.26
C LEU A 33 -3.43 19.60 7.40
N PRO A 34 -2.96 19.60 8.66
CA PRO A 34 -3.71 19.07 9.80
C PRO A 34 -5.13 19.61 9.95
N GLN A 35 -5.35 20.89 9.59
CA GLN A 35 -6.67 21.52 9.67
C GLN A 35 -7.68 20.88 8.70
N ARG A 36 -7.23 20.46 7.51
CA ARG A 36 -8.08 19.80 6.51
C ARG A 36 -8.41 18.36 6.92
N ALA A 37 -7.44 17.66 7.52
CA ALA A 37 -7.67 16.34 8.09
C ALA A 37 -8.77 16.38 9.16
N LYS A 38 -8.70 17.35 10.09
CA LYS A 38 -9.72 17.54 11.12
C LYS A 38 -11.11 17.88 10.57
N GLN A 39 -11.17 18.69 9.50
CA GLN A 39 -12.45 19.04 8.86
C GLN A 39 -13.20 17.81 8.34
N ARG A 40 -12.48 16.76 7.94
CA ARG A 40 -13.03 15.56 7.30
C ARG A 40 -13.54 14.50 8.27
N GLU A 41 -13.12 14.56 9.53
CA GLU A 41 -13.61 13.64 10.57
C GLU A 41 -15.13 13.72 10.73
N GLY A 42 -15.72 14.91 10.51
CA GLY A 42 -17.16 15.13 10.56
C GLY A 42 -17.89 14.99 9.23
N MET A 43 -17.21 14.61 8.15
CA MET A 43 -17.82 14.53 6.82
C MET A 43 -18.41 13.14 6.52
N THR A 44 -19.58 13.14 5.91
CA THR A 44 -20.15 11.96 5.25
C THR A 44 -19.34 11.54 4.04
N LEU A 45 -19.45 10.27 3.62
CA LEU A 45 -18.80 9.77 2.41
C LEU A 45 -19.13 10.60 1.16
N ALA A 46 -20.39 11.01 1.00
CA ALA A 46 -20.81 11.85 -0.13
C ALA A 46 -20.18 13.25 -0.10
N GLN A 47 -19.91 13.81 1.08
CA GLN A 47 -19.18 15.08 1.21
C GLN A 47 -17.70 14.89 0.85
N LEU A 48 -17.08 13.78 1.29
CA LEU A 48 -15.70 13.44 0.93
C LEU A 48 -15.55 13.23 -0.58
N ASP A 49 -16.49 12.55 -1.23
CA ASP A 49 -16.49 12.35 -2.69
C ASP A 49 -16.57 13.69 -3.46
N ARG A 50 -17.45 14.60 -3.01
CA ARG A 50 -17.55 15.94 -3.61
C ARG A 50 -16.28 16.75 -3.43
N GLN A 51 -15.70 16.71 -2.23
CA GLN A 51 -14.45 17.41 -1.94
C GLN A 51 -13.28 16.83 -2.76
N ALA A 52 -13.21 15.51 -2.91
CA ALA A 52 -12.20 14.86 -3.74
C ALA A 52 -12.25 15.36 -5.18
N LYS A 53 -13.46 15.40 -5.76
CA LYS A 53 -13.67 15.95 -7.10
C LYS A 53 -13.23 17.41 -7.22
N GLN A 54 -13.54 18.25 -6.23
CA GLN A 54 -13.17 19.67 -6.23
C GLN A 54 -11.65 19.89 -6.17
N LEU A 55 -10.94 19.01 -5.45
CA LEU A 55 -9.50 19.12 -5.24
C LEU A 55 -8.68 18.34 -6.28
N GLY A 56 -9.32 17.64 -7.22
CA GLY A 56 -8.62 16.75 -8.15
C GLY A 56 -7.93 15.59 -7.45
N LEU A 57 -8.45 15.18 -6.29
CA LEU A 57 -7.93 14.07 -5.47
C LEU A 57 -8.82 12.84 -5.64
N ARG A 58 -8.32 11.69 -5.19
CA ARG A 58 -9.13 10.47 -5.08
C ARG A 58 -10.07 10.55 -3.88
N SER A 59 -11.26 10.01 -4.02
CA SER A 59 -12.13 9.76 -2.87
C SER A 59 -11.69 8.51 -2.10
N PRO A 60 -12.11 8.33 -0.84
CA PRO A 60 -11.80 7.12 -0.07
C PRO A 60 -12.15 5.82 -0.80
N ARG A 61 -13.28 5.81 -1.54
CA ARG A 61 -13.71 4.65 -2.33
C ARG A 61 -12.73 4.37 -3.46
N GLN A 62 -12.39 5.39 -4.25
CA GLN A 62 -11.44 5.28 -5.37
C GLN A 62 -10.05 4.87 -4.91
N ALA A 63 -9.61 5.35 -3.74
CA ALA A 63 -8.34 4.97 -3.14
C ALA A 63 -8.30 3.48 -2.72
N ALA A 64 -9.42 2.93 -2.26
CA ALA A 64 -9.54 1.55 -1.83
C ALA A 64 -9.61 0.54 -2.99
N GLU A 65 -9.95 0.97 -4.21
CA GLU A 65 -10.08 0.08 -5.38
C GLU A 65 -8.77 -0.65 -5.70
N LEU A 66 -7.62 0.01 -5.58
CA LEU A 66 -6.31 -0.59 -5.86
C LEU A 66 -5.90 -1.69 -4.87
N PRO A 67 -5.87 -1.48 -3.54
CA PRO A 67 -5.58 -2.56 -2.61
C PRO A 67 -6.61 -3.69 -2.69
N THR A 68 -7.87 -3.36 -2.97
CA THR A 68 -8.93 -4.36 -3.17
C THR A 68 -8.68 -5.21 -4.41
N SER A 69 -8.35 -4.60 -5.56
CA SER A 69 -8.07 -5.34 -6.80
C SER A 69 -6.84 -6.25 -6.65
N LEU A 70 -5.80 -5.82 -5.92
CA LEU A 70 -4.63 -6.64 -5.63
C LEU A 70 -4.96 -7.84 -4.71
N GLY A 71 -5.91 -7.68 -3.78
CA GLY A 71 -6.42 -8.79 -2.96
C GLY A 71 -7.17 -9.85 -3.78
N TYR A 72 -7.92 -9.42 -4.81
CA TYR A 72 -8.69 -10.33 -5.66
C TYR A 72 -7.92 -10.86 -6.89
N ALA A 73 -6.82 -10.22 -7.30
CA ALA A 73 -5.99 -10.66 -8.43
C ALA A 73 -5.38 -12.06 -8.25
N GLY A 74 -5.37 -12.60 -7.02
CA GLY A 74 -4.97 -13.99 -6.76
C GLY A 74 -6.11 -15.02 -6.83
N LEU A 75 -7.37 -14.59 -6.94
CA LEU A 75 -8.57 -15.44 -6.83
C LEU A 75 -9.31 -15.61 -8.14
N ALA A 76 -9.37 -14.56 -8.96
CA ALA A 76 -9.88 -14.67 -10.32
C ALA A 76 -8.74 -15.24 -11.17
N GLY A 77 -8.98 -16.35 -11.89
CA GLY A 77 -8.01 -16.94 -12.84
C GLY A 77 -7.61 -16.03 -14.00
N ASP A 78 -7.92 -14.74 -13.92
CA ASP A 78 -7.59 -13.68 -14.85
C ASP A 78 -6.83 -12.55 -14.15
N SER A 79 -5.83 -12.06 -14.88
CA SER A 79 -5.36 -10.67 -14.93
C SER A 79 -4.28 -10.20 -13.93
N LYS A 80 -3.07 -10.12 -14.49
CA LYS A 80 -1.81 -9.47 -14.05
C LYS A 80 -1.03 -10.17 -12.92
N PRO A 81 0.22 -10.62 -13.19
CA PRO A 81 1.03 -11.27 -12.17
C PRO A 81 1.42 -10.30 -11.06
N LEU A 82 1.01 -10.59 -9.82
CA LEU A 82 1.54 -9.92 -8.64
C LEU A 82 3.01 -10.29 -8.46
N THR A 83 3.87 -9.27 -8.33
CA THR A 83 5.29 -9.43 -8.03
C THR A 83 5.49 -9.36 -6.53
N ASN A 84 6.07 -10.40 -5.94
CA ASN A 84 6.43 -10.41 -4.53
C ASN A 84 7.47 -9.29 -4.25
N GLY A 85 7.26 -8.53 -3.17
CA GLY A 85 8.03 -7.32 -2.87
C GLY A 85 7.71 -6.13 -3.78
N GLY A 86 6.69 -6.25 -4.64
CA GLY A 86 6.25 -5.18 -5.54
C GLY A 86 5.68 -3.98 -4.80
N PHE A 87 5.92 -2.78 -5.34
CA PHE A 87 5.32 -1.54 -4.87
C PHE A 87 4.46 -0.94 -5.99
N TYR A 88 3.17 -0.84 -5.74
CA TYR A 88 2.17 -0.42 -6.71
C TYR A 88 1.71 1.00 -6.41
N LEU A 89 1.90 1.90 -7.39
CA LEU A 89 1.51 3.31 -7.25
C LEU A 89 0.15 3.59 -7.88
N GLY A 90 -0.85 3.84 -7.04
CA GLY A 90 -2.15 4.35 -7.45
C GLY A 90 -2.08 5.77 -7.99
N ALA A 91 -1.16 6.62 -7.49
CA ALA A 91 -1.06 8.01 -7.94
C ALA A 91 -0.83 8.18 -9.45
N ALA A 92 -0.25 7.18 -10.12
CA ALA A 92 0.12 7.23 -11.53
C ALA A 92 -0.96 6.71 -12.50
N VAL A 93 -2.13 6.27 -12.00
CA VAL A 93 -3.18 5.65 -12.82
C VAL A 93 -4.58 6.15 -12.46
N PRO A 94 -5.58 5.93 -13.34
CA PRO A 94 -6.98 6.11 -12.99
C PRO A 94 -7.40 5.23 -11.78
N PRO A 95 -8.47 5.60 -11.05
CA PRO A 95 -9.13 4.70 -10.10
C PRO A 95 -9.51 3.36 -10.77
N GLY A 96 -9.42 2.26 -10.03
CA GLY A 96 -9.72 0.91 -10.54
C GLY A 96 -8.58 0.23 -11.31
N ASP A 97 -7.60 0.97 -11.82
CA ASP A 97 -6.46 0.39 -12.52
C ASP A 97 -5.35 -0.05 -11.57
N MET A 98 -4.75 -1.21 -11.87
CA MET A 98 -3.47 -1.59 -11.28
C MET A 98 -2.39 -0.62 -11.75
N GLY A 99 -1.94 0.23 -10.83
CA GLY A 99 -0.81 1.15 -11.03
C GLY A 99 0.42 0.44 -11.60
N PRO A 100 1.30 1.16 -12.31
CA PRO A 100 2.56 0.59 -12.74
C PRO A 100 3.30 0.06 -11.51
N LEU A 101 3.81 -1.16 -11.64
CA LEU A 101 4.76 -1.69 -10.70
C LEU A 101 5.98 -0.77 -10.73
N TRP A 102 6.28 -0.10 -9.61
CA TRP A 102 7.52 0.66 -9.51
C TRP A 102 8.68 -0.34 -9.45
N LEU A 103 9.32 -0.55 -10.60
CA LEU A 103 10.46 -1.45 -10.77
C LEU A 103 11.81 -0.75 -10.66
N GLU A 104 11.86 0.57 -10.84
CA GLU A 104 13.13 1.30 -10.72
C GLU A 104 13.72 1.19 -9.31
N PRO A 105 15.06 1.27 -9.16
CA PRO A 105 15.71 1.28 -7.87
C PRO A 105 15.22 2.45 -7.01
N ILE A 106 14.47 2.12 -5.97
CA ILE A 106 14.01 3.09 -4.99
C ILE A 106 15.13 3.29 -3.96
N GLY A 107 15.68 4.50 -3.85
CA GLY A 107 16.86 4.77 -3.00
C GLY A 107 16.68 4.46 -1.50
N TRP A 108 15.44 4.37 -1.02
CA TRP A 108 15.13 3.97 0.36
C TRP A 108 14.92 2.46 0.53
N ARG A 109 14.87 1.66 -0.54
CA ARG A 109 14.85 0.20 -0.43
C ARG A 109 16.22 -0.30 0.00
N ASN A 110 16.33 -0.61 1.30
CA ASN A 110 17.54 -1.10 1.90
C ASN A 110 17.26 -2.43 2.64
N PRO A 111 17.62 -3.59 2.06
CA PRO A 111 17.35 -4.89 2.67
C PRO A 111 17.97 -5.06 4.06
N ARG A 112 19.13 -4.44 4.30
CA ARG A 112 19.78 -4.48 5.62
C ARG A 112 18.97 -3.70 6.66
N LEU A 113 18.52 -2.49 6.34
CA LEU A 113 17.66 -1.71 7.24
C LEU A 113 16.32 -2.42 7.47
N ALA A 114 15.73 -3.03 6.44
CA ALA A 114 14.50 -3.79 6.58
C ALA A 114 14.65 -4.98 7.55
N ALA A 115 15.76 -5.71 7.48
CA ALA A 115 16.06 -6.80 8.41
C ALA A 115 16.21 -6.29 9.86
N LEU A 116 16.95 -5.19 10.06
CA LEU A 116 17.12 -4.58 11.39
C LEU A 116 15.80 -4.10 11.99
N VAL A 117 14.93 -3.49 11.17
CA VAL A 117 13.59 -3.08 11.60
C VAL A 117 12.74 -4.30 11.99
N TRP A 118 12.84 -5.40 11.23
CA TRP A 118 12.13 -6.64 11.56
C TRP A 118 12.58 -7.21 12.91
N GLU A 119 13.88 -7.39 13.10
CA GLU A 119 14.47 -7.93 14.34
C GLU A 119 14.07 -7.09 15.56
N GLU A 120 14.16 -5.75 15.45
CA GLU A 120 13.80 -4.85 16.55
C GLU A 120 12.29 -4.85 16.83
N THR A 121 11.46 -4.97 15.79
CA THR A 121 10.00 -5.08 15.95
C THR A 121 9.61 -6.39 16.63
N GLU A 122 10.23 -7.51 16.26
CA GLU A 122 10.02 -8.80 16.93
C GLU A 122 10.40 -8.74 18.41
N ARG A 123 11.54 -8.11 18.74
CA ARG A 123 11.98 -7.91 20.13
C ARG A 123 10.95 -7.10 20.92
N LEU A 124 10.55 -5.92 20.42
CA LEU A 124 9.59 -5.04 21.10
C LEU A 124 8.22 -5.70 21.31
N ILE A 125 7.73 -6.46 20.35
CA ILE A 125 6.45 -7.18 20.47
C ILE A 125 6.58 -8.39 21.41
N GLY A 126 7.72 -9.08 21.39
CA GLY A 126 8.02 -10.20 22.28
C GLY A 126 8.06 -9.77 23.75
N ASP A 127 8.75 -8.66 24.03
CA ASP A 127 8.87 -8.08 25.37
C ASP A 127 7.52 -7.57 25.92
N PHE A 128 6.57 -7.19 25.05
CA PHE A 128 5.22 -6.79 25.47
C PHE A 128 4.35 -7.97 25.93
N LYS A 129 4.69 -9.19 25.49
CA LYS A 129 3.93 -10.42 25.82
C LYS A 129 4.47 -11.16 27.03
N SER A 130 5.63 -10.76 27.56
CA SER A 130 6.29 -11.32 28.76
C SER A 130 6.03 -10.47 29.98
#